data_AF-A0AAJ5URJ8-F1
#
_entry.id   AF-A0AAJ5URJ8-F1
#
_cell.length_a   1.000
_cell.length_b   1.000
_cell.length_c   1.000
_cell.angle_alpha   90.00
_cell.angle_beta   90.00
_cell.angle_gamma   90.00
#
_symmetry.space_group_name_H-M   'P 1'
#
loop_
_entity.id
_entity.type
_entity.pdbx_description
1 polymer ?
#
loop_
_entity_poly.entity_id
_entity_poly.type
_entity_poly.pdbx_seq_one_letter_code
_entity_poly.pdbx_strand_id
1 'polypeptide(L)' 'MESDKLVCKACGSDSFTTGQVGGSSSQGNIRPIGSVMTFGSSLLMTFCKNCGEVASIKVDNPKKFK' A
#
# COMPACT_ATOMS: atom_id res chain seq x y z
N MET A 1 9.62 26.56 -2.62
CA MET A 1 8.49 25.65 -2.35
C MET A 1 8.98 24.67 -1.32
N GLU A 2 8.49 24.78 -0.09
CA GLU A 2 8.88 23.93 1.04
C GLU A 2 8.52 22.49 0.68
N SER A 3 9.53 21.62 0.58
CA SER A 3 9.29 20.20 0.35
C SER A 3 8.77 19.64 1.67
N ASP A 4 7.47 19.40 1.78
CA ASP A 4 6.87 18.61 2.86
C ASP A 4 7.55 17.23 2.88
N LYS A 5 8.65 17.12 3.61
CA LYS A 5 9.36 15.87 3.81
C LYS A 5 8.47 14.98 4.66
N LEU A 6 8.16 13.80 4.14
CA LEU A 6 7.42 12.79 4.88
C LEU A 6 8.29 12.35 6.08
N VAL A 7 7.80 12.61 7.30
CA VAL A 7 8.44 12.18 8.55
C VAL A 7 7.58 11.12 9.24
N CYS A 8 8.20 10.05 9.71
CA CYS A 8 7.54 8.98 10.44
C CYS A 8 7.02 9.49 11.78
N LYS A 9 5.71 9.37 12.00
CA LYS A 9 5.05 9.82 13.22
C LYS A 9 5.43 8.99 14.46
N ALA A 10 5.91 7.77 14.26
CA ALA A 10 6.28 6.87 15.37
C ALA A 10 7.74 7.02 15.82
N CYS A 11 8.68 7.24 14.90
CA CYS A 11 10.12 7.25 15.23
C CYS A 11 10.91 8.48 14.72
N GLY A 12 10.25 9.42 14.04
CA GLY A 12 10.90 10.64 13.53
C GLY A 12 11.82 10.45 12.32
N SER A 13 11.98 9.22 11.80
CA SER A 13 12.76 8.96 10.59
C SER A 13 12.07 9.49 9.32
N ASP A 14 12.85 9.95 8.34
CA ASP A 14 12.38 10.32 7.00
C ASP A 14 12.65 9.21 5.95
N SER A 15 13.08 8.03 6.39
CA SER A 15 13.36 6.89 5.52
C SER A 15 12.13 6.01 5.32
N PHE A 16 11.62 6.01 4.10
CA PHE A 16 10.45 5.23 3.70
C PHE A 16 10.75 4.32 2.51
N THR A 17 10.04 3.21 2.45
CA THR A 17 10.05 2.29 1.31
C THR A 17 8.63 1.82 1.00
N THR A 18 8.47 1.14 -0.14
CA THR A 18 7.18 0.64 -0.60
C THR A 18 7.24 -0.88 -0.74
N GLY A 19 6.24 -1.55 -0.19
CA GLY A 19 5.99 -2.98 -0.35
C GLY A 19 4.64 -3.24 -1.01
N GLN A 20 4.43 -4.49 -1.40
CA GLN A 20 3.20 -4.95 -2.04
C GLN A 20 2.59 -6.11 -1.25
N VAL A 21 1.28 -6.06 -1.04
CA VAL A 21 0.46 -7.19 -0.61
C VAL A 21 -0.41 -7.63 -1.78
N GLY A 22 -0.47 -8.93 -2.02
CA GLY A 22 -1.08 -9.47 -3.23
C GLY A 22 -0.17 -9.35 -4.46
N GLY A 23 -0.70 -9.65 -5.63
CA GLY A 23 0.04 -9.83 -6.87
C GLY A 23 -0.61 -10.82 -7.81
N SER A 24 0.03 -11.08 -8.95
CA SER A 24 -0.47 -12.00 -9.97
C SER A 24 -0.50 -13.46 -9.51
N SER A 25 0.36 -13.82 -8.56
CA SER A 25 0.55 -15.19 -8.06
C SER A 25 0.38 -15.32 -6.55
N SER A 26 -0.04 -14.25 -5.86
CA SER A 26 -0.14 -14.21 -4.40
C SER A 26 -1.54 -13.85 -3.93
N GLN A 27 -1.91 -14.39 -2.77
CA GLN A 27 -3.15 -14.06 -2.09
C GLN A 27 -3.07 -12.66 -1.46
N GLY A 28 -4.22 -12.06 -1.17
CA GLY A 28 -4.29 -10.74 -0.52
C GLY A 28 -4.66 -9.57 -1.44
N ASN A 29 -5.03 -9.84 -2.70
CA ASN A 29 -5.63 -8.83 -3.56
C ASN A 29 -6.97 -8.37 -2.98
N ILE A 30 -7.21 -7.06 -2.95
CA ILE A 30 -8.53 -6.50 -2.68
C ILE A 30 -9.46 -6.83 -3.85
N ARG A 31 -10.71 -7.17 -3.58
CA ARG A 31 -11.71 -7.62 -4.57
C ARG A 31 -13.06 -6.96 -4.31
N PRO A 32 -13.90 -6.79 -5.35
CA PRO A 32 -15.29 -6.38 -5.16
C PRO A 32 -15.99 -7.34 -4.21
N ILE A 33 -16.89 -6.81 -3.37
CA ILE A 33 -17.67 -7.61 -2.43
C ILE A 33 -18.51 -8.63 -3.20
N GLY A 34 -18.51 -9.89 -2.74
CA GLY A 34 -19.22 -10.99 -3.41
C GLY A 34 -18.50 -11.61 -4.60
N SER A 35 -17.37 -11.04 -5.04
CA SER A 35 -16.63 -11.55 -6.19
C SER A 35 -15.52 -12.52 -5.79
N VAL A 36 -15.86 -13.81 -5.73
CA VAL A 36 -14.92 -14.89 -5.35
C VAL A 36 -13.93 -15.21 -6.49
N MET A 37 -14.32 -14.96 -7.75
CA MET A 37 -13.59 -15.43 -8.94
C MET A 37 -12.74 -14.34 -9.64
N THR A 38 -12.83 -13.07 -9.24
CA THR A 38 -12.01 -12.00 -9.87
C THR A 38 -10.59 -11.94 -9.32
N PHE A 39 -9.62 -11.66 -10.19
CA PHE A 39 -8.21 -11.48 -9.83
C PHE A 39 -7.92 -10.28 -8.91
N GLY A 40 -8.88 -9.37 -8.68
CA GLY A 40 -8.73 -8.25 -7.74
C GLY A 40 -7.59 -7.28 -8.10
N SER A 41 -7.17 -6.46 -7.15
CA SER A 41 -6.02 -5.56 -7.23
C SER A 41 -5.09 -5.75 -6.04
N SER A 42 -3.79 -5.66 -6.27
CA SER A 42 -2.80 -5.60 -5.20
C SER A 42 -2.97 -4.33 -4.34
N LEU A 43 -2.44 -4.37 -3.12
CA LEU A 43 -2.28 -3.22 -2.24
C LEU A 43 -0.81 -2.80 -2.20
N LEU A 44 -0.55 -1.51 -2.37
CA LEU A 44 0.77 -0.91 -2.20
C LEU A 44 0.81 -0.21 -0.85
N MET A 45 1.86 -0.51 -0.07
CA MET A 45 2.05 0.06 1.26
C MET A 45 3.34 0.83 1.29
N THR A 46 3.30 2.10 1.67
CA THR A 46 4.50 2.88 2.00
C THR A 46 4.66 2.88 3.51
N PHE A 47 5.82 2.44 3.99
CA PHE A 47 6.10 2.30 5.41
C PHE A 47 7.51 2.76 5.75
N CYS A 48 7.71 3.14 7.01
CA CYS A 48 9.00 3.55 7.52
C CYS A 48 9.96 2.36 7.51
N LYS A 49 11.10 2.51 6.83
CA LYS A 49 12.10 1.45 6.76
C LYS A 49 12.71 1.14 8.13
N ASN A 50 12.71 2.12 9.03
CA ASN A 50 13.34 2.01 10.34
C ASN A 50 12.48 1.26 11.36
N CYS A 51 11.19 1.59 11.49
CA CYS A 51 10.32 1.02 12.53
C CYS A 51 9.08 0.28 12.02
N GLY A 52 8.84 0.26 10.71
CA GLY A 52 7.70 -0.44 10.11
C GLY A 52 6.37 0.32 10.12
N GLU A 53 6.30 1.52 10.70
CA GLU A 53 5.08 2.35 10.72
C GLU A 53 4.57 2.64 9.29
N VAL A 54 3.31 2.32 9.02
CA VAL A 54 2.70 2.50 7.70
C VAL A 54 2.28 3.96 7.52
N ALA A 55 2.84 4.62 6.51
CA ALA A 55 2.46 5.98 6.15
C ALA A 55 1.26 6.04 5.20
N SER A 56 1.11 5.05 4.31
CA SER A 56 -0.07 4.97 3.43
C SER A 56 -0.31 3.56 2.90
N ILE A 57 -1.57 3.27 2.57
CA ILE A 57 -2.01 2.07 1.86
C ILE A 57 -2.81 2.53 0.65
N LYS A 58 -2.51 1.97 -0.53
CA LYS A 58 -3.16 2.31 -1.80
C LYS A 58 -3.58 1.05 -2.55
N VAL A 59 -4.71 1.12 -3.24
CA VAL A 59 -5.09 0.10 -4.23
C VAL A 59 -4.32 0.39 -5.51
N ASP A 60 -3.60 -0.61 -6.04
CA ASP A 60 -2.76 -0.44 -7.23
C ASP A 60 -3.58 -0.11 -8.49
N ASN A 61 -4.66 -0.85 -8.74
CA ASN A 61 -5.56 -0.65 -9.86
C ASN A 61 -7.03 -0.49 -9.43
N PRO A 62 -7.41 0.69 -8.92
CA PRO A 62 -8.77 0.95 -8.45
C PRO A 62 -9.81 0.93 -9.59
N LYS A 63 -9.40 1.03 -10.86
CA LYS A 63 -10.32 0.98 -12.02
C LYS A 63 -11.02 -0.37 -12.17
N LYS A 64 -10.55 -1.43 -11.51
CA LYS A 64 -11.18 -2.75 -11.46
C LYS A 64 -12.47 -2.80 -10.62
N PHE A 65 -12.80 -1.71 -9.94
CA PHE A 65 -13.95 -1.59 -9.03
C PHE A 65 -14.99 -0.56 -9.51
N LYS A 66 -14.94 -0.19 -10.79
CA LYS A 66 -15.93 0.71 -11.41
C LYS A 66 -17.27 0.03 -11.61
#